data_AF-A0A3M2ZMA9-F1
#
_entry.id   AF-A0A3M2ZMA9-F1
#
_cell.length_a   1.000
_cell.length_b   1.000
_cell.length_c   1.000
_cell.angle_alpha   90.00
_cell.angle_beta   90.00
_cell.angle_gamma   90.00
#
_symmetry.space_group_name_H-M   'P 1'
#
loop_
_entity.id
_entity.type
_entity.pdbx_description
1 polymer ?
#
loop_
_entity_poly.entity_id
_entity_poly.type
_entity_poly.pdbx_seq_one_letter_code
_entity_poly.pdbx_strand_id
1 'polypeptide(L)' 'SIEVWRQRLANSTERQVKLVALNGGEVIGSIGLEQYSRSRQSHVGAFGMGVASAWHGKGIGSKLLAAALDVADNWMNLHR' A
#
# COMPACT_ATOMS: atom_id res chain seq x y z
N SER A 1 9.71 -15.12 -10.23
CA SER A 1 9.72 -16.30 -9.33
C SER A 1 9.13 -15.91 -7.99
N ILE A 2 8.52 -16.85 -7.25
CA ILE A 2 7.96 -16.65 -5.89
C ILE A 2 8.98 -16.01 -4.96
N GLU A 3 10.25 -16.40 -5.09
CA GLU A 3 11.35 -15.88 -4.26
C GLU A 3 11.54 -14.37 -4.38
N VAL A 4 11.38 -13.83 -5.59
CA VAL A 4 11.47 -12.37 -5.84
C VAL A 4 10.37 -11.63 -5.08
N TRP A 5 9.16 -12.20 -5.01
CA TRP A 5 8.04 -11.60 -4.27
C TRP A 5 8.25 -11.68 -2.76
N ARG A 6 8.80 -12.79 -2.25
CA ARG A 6 9.17 -12.89 -0.83
C ARG A 6 10.18 -11.82 -0.44
N GLN A 7 11.23 -11.64 -1.23
CA GLN A 7 12.23 -10.60 -0.98
C GLN A 7 11.62 -9.19 -1.01
N ARG A 8 10.75 -8.90 -2.00
CA ARG A 8 10.04 -7.62 -2.07
C ARG A 8 9.12 -7.38 -0.88
N LEU A 9 8.51 -8.42 -0.32
CA LEU A 9 7.64 -8.30 0.85
C LEU A 9 8.45 -8.15 2.15
N ALA A 10 9.53 -8.92 2.30
CA ALA A 10 10.41 -8.92 3.47
C ALA A 10 11.17 -7.60 3.64
N ASN A 11 11.63 -7.01 2.54
CA ASN A 11 12.28 -5.70 2.58
C ASN A 11 11.22 -4.62 2.90
N SER A 12 11.29 -4.07 4.09
CA SER A 12 10.49 -2.92 4.51
C SER A 12 11.41 -1.86 5.11
N THR A 13 11.08 -0.60 4.87
CA THR A 13 11.72 0.55 5.51
C THR A 13 10.62 1.35 6.20
N GLU A 14 10.99 2.25 7.11
CA GLU A 14 10.03 3.16 7.75
C GLU A 14 9.26 4.04 6.75
N ARG A 15 9.74 4.14 5.51
CA ARG A 15 9.09 4.88 4.42
C ARG A 15 8.14 4.03 3.58
N GLN A 16 7.91 2.77 3.94
CA GLN A 16 7.07 1.86 3.18
C GLN A 16 6.01 1.22 4.06
N VAL A 17 4.77 1.23 3.57
CA VAL A 17 3.62 0.62 4.22
C VAL A 17 2.97 -0.34 3.24
N LYS A 18 2.63 -1.54 3.71
CA LYS A 18 1.97 -2.58 2.91
C LYS A 18 0.74 -3.04 3.66
N LEU A 19 -0.43 -2.93 3.02
CA LEU A 19 -1.71 -3.34 3.58
C LEU A 19 -2.34 -4.40 2.68
N VAL A 20 -3.15 -5.27 3.30
CA VAL A 20 -3.94 -6.29 2.60
C VAL A 20 -5.40 -6.20 3.01
N ALA A 21 -6.30 -6.42 2.06
CA ALA A 21 -7.71 -6.62 2.33
C ALA A 21 -7.97 -8.11 2.50
N LEU A 22 -8.60 -8.48 3.62
CA LEU A 22 -8.94 -9.87 3.93
C LEU A 22 -10.45 -10.08 3.87
N ASN A 23 -10.87 -11.22 3.33
CA ASN A 23 -12.22 -11.73 3.44
C ASN A 23 -12.17 -13.21 3.84
N GLY A 24 -12.62 -13.54 5.05
CA GLY A 24 -12.60 -14.93 5.53
C GLY A 24 -11.19 -15.54 5.61
N GLY A 25 -10.16 -14.73 5.84
CA GLY A 25 -8.75 -15.17 5.85
C GLY A 25 -8.07 -15.21 4.48
N GLU A 26 -8.82 -15.00 3.39
CA GLU A 26 -8.27 -14.88 2.03
C GLU A 26 -7.85 -13.44 1.73
N VAL A 27 -6.68 -13.26 1.12
CA VAL A 27 -6.22 -11.96 0.62
C VAL A 27 -6.93 -11.64 -0.70
N ILE A 28 -7.81 -10.64 -0.67
CA ILE A 28 -8.62 -10.21 -1.83
C ILE A 28 -8.13 -8.90 -2.46
N GLY A 29 -7.11 -8.28 -1.88
CA GLY A 29 -6.44 -7.11 -2.43
C GLY A 29 -5.25 -6.68 -1.59
N SER A 30 -4.39 -5.86 -2.17
CA SER A 30 -3.24 -5.28 -1.51
C SER A 30 -2.95 -3.87 -2.00
N ILE A 31 -2.31 -3.07 -1.15
CA ILE A 31 -1.77 -1.76 -1.48
C ILE A 31 -0.40 -1.60 -0.82
N GLY A 32 0.55 -1.09 -1.58
CA GLY A 32 1.83 -0.61 -1.08
C GLY A 32 1.92 0.89 -1.25
N LEU A 33 2.35 1.60 -0.22
CA LEU A 33 2.66 3.03 -0.21
C LEU A 33 4.15 3.21 0.11
N GLU A 34 4.83 4.06 -0.65
CA GLU A 34 6.23 4.41 -0.45
C GLU A 34 6.43 5.92 -0.47
N GLN A 35 7.07 6.47 0.55
CA GLN A 35 7.60 7.84 0.57
C GLN A 35 9.00 7.88 -0.03
N TYR A 36 9.26 8.86 -0.90
CA TYR A 36 10.57 8.99 -1.53
C TYR A 36 11.65 9.43 -0.53
N SER A 37 12.84 8.83 -0.64
CA SER A 37 13.96 9.06 0.27
C SER A 37 14.73 10.35 0.01
N ARG A 38 14.60 10.95 -1.18
CA ARG A 38 15.27 12.21 -1.53
C ARG A 38 14.64 13.35 -0.74
N SER A 39 15.46 14.12 -0.02
CA SER A 39 14.99 15.23 0.84
C SER A 39 14.06 16.22 0.13
N ARG A 40 14.36 16.58 -1.14
CA ARG A 40 13.49 17.47 -1.94
C ARG A 40 12.16 16.83 -2.38
N GLN A 41 11.98 15.54 -2.17
CA GLN A 41 10.79 14.77 -2.53
C GLN A 41 10.20 14.07 -1.29
N SER A 42 10.57 14.45 -0.07
CA SER A 42 10.03 13.84 1.15
C SER A 42 8.52 14.00 1.26
N HIS A 43 7.94 15.04 0.64
CA HIS A 43 6.49 15.26 0.57
C HIS A 43 5.81 14.45 -0.55
N VAL A 44 6.56 13.63 -1.29
CA VAL A 44 6.05 12.84 -2.42
C VAL A 44 6.12 11.36 -2.07
N GLY A 45 5.05 10.65 -2.42
CA GLY A 45 5.03 9.19 -2.39
C GLY A 45 4.41 8.61 -3.66
N ALA A 46 4.63 7.30 -3.83
CA ALA A 46 3.97 6.50 -4.84
C ALA A 46 3.23 5.35 -4.17
N PHE A 47 2.14 4.92 -4.77
CA PHE A 47 1.46 3.70 -4.34
C PHE A 47 1.17 2.79 -5.53
N GLY A 48 1.13 1.50 -5.24
CA GLY A 48 0.68 0.46 -6.15
C GLY A 48 -0.36 -0.39 -5.47
N MET A 49 -1.47 -0.69 -6.15
CA MET A 49 -2.55 -1.49 -5.59
C MET A 49 -3.11 -2.49 -6.59
N GLY A 50 -3.65 -3.58 -6.06
CA GLY A 50 -4.37 -4.59 -6.83
C GLY A 50 -5.53 -5.14 -6.03
N VAL A 51 -6.65 -5.36 -6.69
CA VAL A 51 -7.82 -6.06 -6.12
C VAL A 51 -8.11 -7.26 -6.99
N ALA A 52 -8.43 -8.40 -6.38
CA ALA A 52 -8.84 -9.59 -7.11
C ALA A 52 -10.07 -9.28 -7.99
N SER A 53 -10.09 -9.76 -9.23
CA SER A 53 -11.12 -9.42 -10.23
C SER A 53 -12.55 -9.68 -9.75
N ALA A 54 -12.77 -10.79 -9.02
CA ALA A 54 -14.07 -11.13 -8.43
C ALA A 54 -14.58 -10.15 -7.35
N TRP A 55 -13.71 -9.24 -6.90
CA TRP A 55 -13.97 -8.24 -5.86
C TRP A 55 -13.97 -6.81 -6.39
N HIS A 56 -13.83 -6.62 -7.70
CA HIS A 56 -14.00 -5.32 -8.35
C HIS A 56 -15.44 -4.81 -8.20
N GLY A 57 -15.62 -3.49 -8.20
CA GLY A 57 -16.94 -2.86 -8.02
C GLY A 57 -17.55 -2.97 -6.61
N LYS A 58 -16.88 -3.65 -5.66
CA LYS A 58 -17.37 -3.86 -4.28
C LYS A 58 -16.79 -2.89 -3.24
N GLY A 59 -16.14 -1.82 -3.69
CA GLY A 59 -15.54 -0.80 -2.80
C GLY A 59 -14.26 -1.21 -2.07
N ILE A 60 -13.70 -2.40 -2.34
CA ILE A 60 -12.46 -2.88 -1.71
C ILE A 60 -11.28 -1.96 -2.01
N GLY A 61 -11.14 -1.54 -3.28
CA GLY A 61 -10.08 -0.62 -3.68
C GLY A 61 -10.16 0.72 -2.96
N SER A 62 -11.37 1.28 -2.82
CA SER A 62 -11.61 2.53 -2.09
C SER A 62 -11.22 2.40 -0.61
N LYS A 63 -11.57 1.28 0.04
CA LYS A 63 -11.19 1.03 1.44
C LYS A 63 -9.68 0.89 1.62
N LEU A 64 -9.00 0.18 0.71
CA LEU A 64 -7.54 0.05 0.73
C LEU A 64 -6.86 1.40 0.56
N LEU A 65 -7.30 2.19 -0.41
CA LEU A 65 -6.74 3.52 -0.66
C LEU A 65 -6.99 4.46 0.52
N ALA A 66 -8.20 4.49 1.07
CA ALA A 66 -8.52 5.31 2.24
C ALA A 66 -7.62 4.96 3.44
N ALA A 67 -7.39 3.68 3.71
CA ALA A 67 -6.49 3.25 4.77
C ALA A 67 -5.02 3.65 4.50
N ALA A 68 -4.57 3.58 3.25
CA ALA A 68 -3.23 4.03 2.89
C ALA A 68 -3.06 5.55 3.05
N LEU A 69 -4.08 6.34 2.67
CA LEU A 69 -4.06 7.80 2.84
C LEU A 69 -4.09 8.20 4.31
N ASP A 70 -4.87 7.51 5.15
CA ASP A 70 -4.86 7.74 6.59
C ASP A 70 -3.46 7.58 7.21
N VAL A 71 -2.70 6.57 6.76
CA VAL A 71 -1.30 6.39 7.17
C VAL A 71 -0.39 7.47 6.57
N ALA A 72 -0.61 7.82 5.30
CA ALA A 72 0.18 8.83 4.60
C ALA A 72 0.13 10.19 5.31
N ASP A 73 -1.09 10.64 5.62
CA ASP A 73 -1.36 11.91 6.29
C ASP A 73 -0.86 11.81 7.74
N ASN A 74 -1.40 10.90 8.53
CA ASN A 74 -1.18 10.95 9.98
C ASN A 74 0.20 10.49 10.44
N TRP A 75 0.93 9.70 9.64
CA TRP A 75 2.18 9.07 10.09
C TRP A 75 3.38 9.30 9.17
N MET A 76 3.18 9.60 7.89
CA MET A 76 4.29 9.76 6.94
C MET A 76 4.54 11.22 6.54
N ASN A 77 3.72 12.16 7.03
CA ASN A 77 3.78 13.57 6.66
C ASN A 77 3.67 13.79 5.14
N LEU A 78 2.90 12.95 4.45
CA LEU A 78 2.62 13.04 3.03
C LEU A 78 1.33 13.82 2.81
N HIS A 79 1.38 15.12 3.04
CA HIS A 79 0.23 16.02 2.91
C HIS A 79 0.31 16.86 1.64
N ARG A 80 -0.85 17.25 1.11
CA ARG A 80 -0.98 18.24 0.04
C ARG A 80 -0.97 19.66 0.60
#